data_AF-A0A949FNA8-F1
#
_entry.id   AF-A0A949FNA8-F1
#
_cell.length_a   1.000
_cell.length_b   1.000
_cell.length_c   1.000
_cell.angle_alpha   90.00
_cell.angle_beta   90.00
_cell.angle_gamma   90.00
#
_symmetry.space_group_name_H-M   'P 1'
#
loop_
_entity.id
_entity.type
_entity.pdbx_description
1 polymer ?
#
loop_
_entity_poly.entity_id
_entity_poly.type
_entity_poly.pdbx_seq_one_letter_code
_entity_poly.pdbx_strand_id
1 'polypeptide(L)'
;DHAPFVSDESLRDLPFGVFDDSFNHRRHKQENEPNWVALGNGRWKIAPAGGEFSFFEAKDQKKALSVNGPHGVPFERHAAKFHVSFIIGDDQPNFQSSQRIRTAGQACGYRFRVTQFECNSARSRVTIENVGIAPIYYDAYPAVNGLRSKQTLKGLLPNESQSFDVESGGSAPVLTVQSDRLVPGQEIQYEADLP
;
A
#
# COMPACT_ATOMS: atom_id res chain seq x y z
N ASP A 1 -10.89 -15.55 -18.29
CA ASP A 1 -11.14 -16.21 -17.00
C ASP A 1 -12.15 -17.33 -17.09
N HIS A 2 -11.75 -18.52 -16.64
CA HIS A 2 -12.56 -19.75 -16.63
C HIS A 2 -12.87 -20.25 -15.21
N ALA A 3 -12.30 -19.62 -14.19
CA ALA A 3 -12.53 -20.00 -12.80
C ALA A 3 -13.93 -19.52 -12.34
N PRO A 4 -14.66 -20.32 -11.54
CA PRO A 4 -16.07 -20.06 -11.21
C PRO A 4 -16.26 -18.97 -10.14
N PHE A 5 -15.29 -18.07 -9.94
CA PHE A 5 -15.36 -17.00 -8.92
C PHE A 5 -16.61 -16.13 -9.08
N VAL A 6 -17.09 -15.89 -10.31
CA VAL A 6 -18.28 -15.06 -10.52
C VAL A 6 -19.56 -15.73 -10.02
N SER A 7 -19.64 -17.06 -10.10
CA SER A 7 -20.82 -17.84 -9.74
C SER A 7 -20.76 -18.48 -8.35
N ASP A 8 -19.61 -18.42 -7.67
CA ASP A 8 -19.37 -19.06 -6.38
C ASP A 8 -18.86 -18.06 -5.35
N GLU A 9 -19.75 -17.63 -4.46
CA GLU A 9 -19.45 -16.69 -3.37
C GLU A 9 -18.45 -17.27 -2.38
N SER A 10 -18.49 -18.58 -2.11
CA SER A 10 -17.56 -19.22 -1.17
C SER A 10 -16.12 -19.15 -1.64
N LEU A 11 -15.89 -19.23 -2.95
CA LEU A 11 -14.57 -19.04 -3.53
C LEU A 11 -14.12 -17.58 -3.47
N ARG A 12 -15.03 -16.62 -3.67
CA ARG A 12 -14.73 -15.20 -3.52
C ARG A 12 -14.39 -14.83 -2.08
N ASP A 13 -15.00 -15.47 -1.10
CA ASP A 13 -14.75 -15.14 0.31
C ASP A 13 -13.39 -15.65 0.82
N LEU A 14 -12.69 -16.46 0.03
CA LEU A 14 -11.33 -16.86 0.34
C LEU A 14 -10.38 -15.63 0.40
N PRO A 15 -9.38 -15.63 1.31
CA PRO A 15 -8.49 -14.50 1.53
C PRO A 15 -7.34 -14.44 0.51
N PHE A 16 -7.67 -14.38 -0.78
CA PHE A 16 -6.69 -14.22 -1.86
C PHE A 16 -6.65 -12.78 -2.38
N GLY A 17 -5.48 -12.38 -2.90
CA GLY A 17 -5.25 -11.09 -3.54
C GLY A 17 -5.56 -11.08 -5.04
N VAL A 18 -5.52 -9.91 -5.66
CA VAL A 18 -5.68 -9.76 -7.11
C VAL A 18 -4.33 -9.44 -7.75
N PHE A 19 -3.99 -10.16 -8.81
CA PHE A 19 -2.79 -9.92 -9.62
C PHE A 19 -3.20 -9.62 -11.07
N ASP A 20 -2.74 -8.49 -11.58
CA ASP A 20 -2.96 -8.02 -12.94
C ASP A 20 -1.66 -8.05 -13.74
N ASP A 21 -1.53 -8.98 -14.69
CA ASP A 21 -0.32 -9.25 -15.47
C ASP A 21 -0.08 -8.27 -16.64
N SER A 22 -0.96 -7.29 -16.81
CA SER A 22 -0.93 -6.37 -17.94
C SER A 22 -1.42 -4.99 -17.54
N PHE A 23 -1.09 -4.62 -16.30
CA PHE A 23 -1.45 -3.35 -15.71
C PHE A 23 -0.94 -2.21 -16.60
N ASN A 24 -1.76 -1.17 -16.76
CA ASN A 24 -1.55 -0.01 -17.64
C ASN A 24 -1.79 -0.22 -19.16
N HIS A 25 -2.06 -1.42 -19.66
CA HIS A 25 -2.29 -1.65 -21.09
C HIS A 25 -3.51 -0.89 -21.64
N ARG A 26 -3.53 -0.55 -22.95
CA ARG A 26 -4.67 0.17 -23.57
C ARG A 26 -6.01 -0.56 -23.47
N ARG A 27 -5.97 -1.89 -23.41
CA ARG A 27 -7.17 -2.74 -23.29
C ARG A 27 -7.53 -3.06 -21.84
N HIS A 28 -6.78 -2.56 -20.85
CA HIS A 28 -7.01 -2.85 -19.43
C HIS A 28 -8.45 -2.56 -19.01
N LYS A 29 -9.03 -1.45 -19.46
CA LYS A 29 -10.43 -1.11 -19.12
C LYS A 29 -11.44 -2.11 -19.69
N GLN A 30 -11.12 -2.72 -20.83
CA GLN A 30 -11.98 -3.65 -21.55
C GLN A 30 -11.79 -5.09 -21.08
N GLU A 31 -10.59 -5.46 -20.65
CA GLU A 31 -10.20 -6.85 -20.38
C GLU A 31 -9.99 -7.13 -18.89
N ASN A 32 -9.19 -6.31 -18.21
CA ASN A 32 -8.75 -6.60 -16.85
C ASN A 32 -9.71 -6.00 -15.82
N GLU A 33 -10.11 -4.75 -15.99
CA GLU A 33 -11.03 -4.05 -15.08
C GLU A 33 -12.34 -4.82 -14.83
N PRO A 34 -12.97 -5.48 -15.82
CA PRO A 34 -14.10 -6.37 -15.55
C PRO A 34 -13.77 -7.50 -14.56
N ASN A 35 -12.56 -8.08 -14.61
CA ASN A 35 -12.14 -9.14 -13.69
C ASN A 35 -11.95 -8.58 -12.27
N TRP A 36 -11.35 -7.39 -12.12
CA TRP A 36 -11.28 -6.69 -10.83
C TRP A 36 -12.67 -6.49 -10.21
N VAL A 37 -13.65 -6.07 -11.02
CA VAL A 37 -15.03 -5.91 -10.58
C VAL A 37 -15.66 -7.26 -10.20
N ALA A 38 -15.46 -8.29 -11.00
CA ALA A 38 -16.02 -9.63 -10.76
C ALA A 38 -15.47 -10.27 -9.47
N LEU A 39 -14.18 -10.05 -9.17
CA LEU A 39 -13.50 -10.50 -7.95
C LEU A 39 -13.85 -9.64 -6.72
N GLY A 40 -14.44 -8.46 -6.93
CA GLY A 40 -14.97 -7.58 -5.91
C GLY A 40 -14.10 -6.35 -5.63
N ASN A 41 -14.65 -5.16 -5.86
CA ASN A 41 -13.98 -3.87 -5.68
C ASN A 41 -13.51 -3.56 -4.25
N GLY A 42 -13.97 -4.32 -3.24
CA GLY A 42 -13.59 -4.15 -1.83
C GLY A 42 -12.45 -5.07 -1.36
N ARG A 43 -11.97 -5.98 -2.20
CA ARG A 43 -11.02 -7.04 -1.79
C ARG A 43 -9.69 -6.50 -1.26
N TRP A 44 -9.23 -5.39 -1.81
CA TRP A 44 -8.03 -4.68 -1.37
C TRP A 44 -8.06 -4.28 0.12
N LYS A 45 -9.23 -4.28 0.78
CA LYS A 45 -9.32 -4.01 2.21
C LYS A 45 -8.77 -5.15 3.06
N ILE A 46 -8.77 -6.37 2.55
CA ILE A 46 -8.44 -7.59 3.31
C ILE A 46 -7.29 -8.40 2.71
N ALA A 47 -6.98 -8.21 1.42
CA ALA A 47 -5.91 -8.91 0.71
C ALA A 47 -5.23 -7.99 -0.30
N PRO A 48 -3.93 -8.17 -0.59
CA PRO A 48 -3.18 -7.29 -1.47
C PRO A 48 -3.72 -7.32 -2.90
N ALA A 49 -3.74 -6.14 -3.51
CA ALA A 49 -3.99 -5.92 -4.92
C ALA A 49 -2.69 -5.48 -5.59
N GLY A 50 -2.35 -6.03 -6.76
CA GLY A 50 -1.12 -5.66 -7.46
C GLY A 50 -1.06 -6.26 -8.85
N GLY A 51 0.15 -6.33 -9.38
CA GLY A 51 0.33 -6.82 -10.74
C GLY A 51 1.71 -6.53 -11.30
N GLU A 52 1.78 -6.49 -12.62
CA GLU A 52 2.95 -6.22 -13.43
C GLU A 52 2.62 -5.21 -14.53
N PHE A 53 3.57 -4.34 -14.87
CA PHE A 53 3.39 -3.48 -16.03
C PHE A 53 3.29 -4.29 -17.32
N SER A 54 2.41 -3.88 -18.23
CA SER A 54 2.20 -4.58 -19.48
C SER A 54 3.46 -4.65 -20.36
N PHE A 55 3.67 -5.80 -20.99
CA PHE A 55 4.71 -6.05 -22.00
C PHE A 55 4.17 -6.14 -23.44
N PHE A 56 2.87 -5.88 -23.64
CA PHE A 56 2.23 -6.07 -24.94
C PHE A 56 2.68 -5.05 -25.99
N GLU A 57 2.93 -3.81 -25.60
CA GLU A 57 3.49 -2.78 -26.48
C GLU A 57 4.77 -2.18 -25.88
N ALA A 58 5.78 -1.91 -26.71
CA ALA A 58 7.05 -1.35 -26.23
C ALA A 58 6.90 -0.02 -25.45
N LYS A 59 5.83 0.74 -25.71
CA LYS A 59 5.53 1.97 -24.95
C LYS A 59 4.99 1.70 -23.55
N ASP A 60 4.38 0.54 -23.31
CA ASP A 60 3.78 0.18 -22.02
C ASP A 60 4.83 0.17 -20.93
N GLN A 61 5.97 -0.49 -21.20
CA GLN A 61 7.13 -0.47 -20.31
C GLN A 61 7.82 0.89 -20.29
N LYS A 62 8.21 1.43 -21.45
CA LYS A 62 9.01 2.67 -21.55
C LYS A 62 8.33 3.87 -20.88
N LYS A 63 7.01 3.92 -20.94
CA LYS A 63 6.21 5.05 -20.45
C LYS A 63 5.38 4.71 -19.21
N ALA A 64 5.51 3.51 -18.63
CA ALA A 64 4.75 3.06 -17.46
C ALA A 64 4.68 4.13 -16.36
N LEU A 65 5.84 4.68 -15.99
CA LEU A 65 5.98 5.70 -14.96
C LEU A 65 6.15 7.13 -15.51
N SER A 66 5.94 7.35 -16.81
CA SER A 66 5.95 8.71 -17.36
C SER A 66 4.78 9.53 -16.80
N VAL A 67 4.88 10.86 -16.86
CA VAL A 67 3.86 11.78 -16.32
C VAL A 67 2.45 11.46 -16.81
N ASN A 68 2.31 11.02 -18.07
CA ASN A 68 1.01 10.70 -18.67
C ASN A 68 0.73 9.19 -18.75
N GLY A 69 1.66 8.34 -18.31
CA GLY A 69 1.63 6.90 -18.58
C GLY A 69 1.69 6.55 -20.08
N PRO A 70 1.60 5.27 -20.43
CA PRO A 70 1.68 4.81 -21.82
C PRO A 70 0.45 5.13 -22.67
N HIS A 71 -0.72 5.30 -22.03
CA HIS A 71 -2.01 5.54 -22.71
C HIS A 71 -2.83 6.67 -22.08
N GLY A 72 -2.17 7.71 -21.56
CA GLY A 72 -2.84 8.91 -21.06
C GLY A 72 -3.42 8.80 -19.64
N VAL A 73 -3.03 7.77 -18.89
CA VAL A 73 -3.33 7.62 -17.47
C VAL A 73 -2.02 7.51 -16.70
N PRO A 74 -1.69 8.48 -15.82
CA PRO A 74 -0.53 8.39 -14.94
C PRO A 74 -0.63 7.16 -14.03
N PHE A 75 0.51 6.52 -13.73
CA PHE A 75 0.56 5.32 -12.90
C PHE A 75 -0.12 5.53 -11.55
N GLU A 76 0.18 6.62 -10.85
CA GLU A 76 -0.36 6.92 -9.52
C GLU A 76 -1.89 6.98 -9.53
N ARG A 77 -2.48 7.53 -10.59
CA ARG A 77 -3.95 7.58 -10.74
C ARG A 77 -4.53 6.19 -10.98
N HIS A 78 -3.85 5.37 -11.77
CA HIS A 78 -4.28 4.01 -12.06
C HIS A 78 -4.13 3.11 -10.83
N ALA A 79 -3.00 3.20 -10.13
CA ALA A 79 -2.72 2.52 -8.87
C ALA A 79 -3.78 2.85 -7.81
N ALA A 80 -4.09 4.14 -7.61
CA ALA A 80 -5.11 4.59 -6.67
C ALA A 80 -6.50 4.03 -7.00
N LYS A 81 -6.87 3.95 -8.29
CA LYS A 81 -8.16 3.39 -8.73
C LYS A 81 -8.34 1.94 -8.29
N PHE A 82 -7.27 1.14 -8.27
CA PHE A 82 -7.31 -0.29 -7.95
C PHE A 82 -6.67 -0.63 -6.60
N HIS A 83 -6.33 0.38 -5.79
CA HIS A 83 -5.72 0.21 -4.47
C HIS A 83 -4.45 -0.68 -4.51
N VAL A 84 -3.63 -0.46 -5.53
CA VAL A 84 -2.41 -1.25 -5.78
C VAL A 84 -1.45 -1.11 -4.59
N SER A 85 -1.06 -2.25 -4.04
CA SER A 85 -0.17 -2.39 -2.89
C SER A 85 1.25 -2.77 -3.29
N PHE A 86 1.43 -3.33 -4.49
CA PHE A 86 2.72 -3.62 -5.11
C PHE A 86 2.58 -3.65 -6.63
N ILE A 87 3.66 -3.36 -7.35
CA ILE A 87 3.74 -3.53 -8.80
C ILE A 87 5.11 -4.12 -9.16
N ILE A 88 5.13 -5.09 -10.07
CA ILE A 88 6.34 -5.59 -10.70
C ILE A 88 6.67 -4.70 -11.88
N GLY A 89 7.86 -4.10 -11.85
CA GLY A 89 8.36 -3.21 -12.89
C GLY A 89 9.77 -3.59 -13.29
N ASP A 90 9.95 -4.85 -13.74
CA ASP A 90 11.26 -5.46 -14.03
C ASP A 90 12.14 -4.58 -14.93
N ASP A 91 11.54 -4.02 -15.97
CA ASP A 91 12.23 -3.20 -16.98
C ASP A 91 12.37 -1.72 -16.59
N GLN A 92 11.77 -1.27 -15.49
CA GLN A 92 11.75 0.15 -15.14
C GLN A 92 13.14 0.76 -14.90
N PRO A 93 14.15 0.06 -14.33
CA PRO A 93 15.52 0.57 -14.25
C PRO A 93 16.15 0.92 -15.62
N ASN A 94 15.67 0.32 -16.72
CA ASN A 94 16.13 0.64 -18.07
C ASN A 94 15.53 1.94 -18.62
N PHE A 95 14.43 2.43 -18.03
CA PHE A 95 13.63 3.54 -18.58
C PHE A 95 13.45 4.73 -17.63
N GLN A 96 13.66 4.54 -16.33
CA GLN A 96 13.35 5.52 -15.29
C GLN A 96 14.49 5.64 -14.29
N SER A 97 14.63 6.83 -13.70
CA SER A 97 15.59 7.02 -12.61
C SER A 97 15.16 6.26 -11.35
N SER A 98 16.13 5.86 -10.53
CA SER A 98 15.86 5.23 -9.23
C SER A 98 14.95 6.10 -8.35
N GLN A 99 15.09 7.43 -8.44
CA GLN A 99 14.22 8.35 -7.72
C GLN A 99 12.76 8.27 -8.21
N ARG A 100 12.54 8.19 -9.52
CA ARG A 100 11.19 8.06 -10.08
C ARG A 100 10.54 6.73 -9.68
N ILE A 101 11.31 5.64 -9.73
CA ILE A 101 10.89 4.31 -9.28
C ILE A 101 10.54 4.33 -7.79
N ARG A 102 11.39 4.95 -6.96
CA ARG A 102 11.11 5.15 -5.53
C ARG A 102 9.79 5.89 -5.31
N THR A 103 9.59 7.02 -5.98
CA THR A 103 8.34 7.80 -5.88
C THR A 103 7.13 6.97 -6.31
N ALA A 104 7.23 6.17 -7.38
CA ALA A 104 6.16 5.29 -7.83
C ALA A 104 5.82 4.21 -6.79
N GLY A 105 6.85 3.57 -6.22
CA GLY A 105 6.67 2.59 -5.15
C GLY A 105 6.01 3.19 -3.91
N GLN A 106 6.40 4.40 -3.53
CA GLN A 106 5.80 5.14 -2.41
C GLN A 106 4.36 5.62 -2.68
N ALA A 107 3.89 5.58 -3.93
CA ALA A 107 2.50 5.86 -4.28
C ALA A 107 1.60 4.61 -4.21
N CYS A 108 2.17 3.44 -3.93
CA CYS A 108 1.44 2.20 -3.73
C CYS A 108 1.22 1.92 -2.24
N GLY A 109 0.16 1.18 -1.92
CA GLY A 109 -0.03 0.61 -0.59
C GLY A 109 -0.32 1.66 0.49
N TYR A 110 0.20 1.39 1.68
CA TYR A 110 0.03 2.25 2.84
C TYR A 110 1.01 3.43 2.83
N ARG A 111 0.60 4.52 3.48
CA ARG A 111 1.48 5.65 3.80
C ARG A 111 1.00 6.24 5.11
N PHE A 112 1.78 6.07 6.18
CA PHE A 112 1.36 6.51 7.51
C PHE A 112 1.76 7.95 7.77
N ARG A 113 0.85 8.71 8.37
CA ARG A 113 1.10 10.04 8.92
C ARG A 113 0.74 10.05 10.38
N VAL A 114 1.69 10.44 11.22
CA VAL A 114 1.44 10.73 12.63
C VAL A 114 0.84 12.12 12.71
N THR A 115 -0.42 12.19 13.15
CA THR A 115 -1.17 13.45 13.26
C THR A 115 -1.19 14.00 14.68
N GLN A 116 -0.87 13.16 15.67
CA GLN A 116 -0.77 13.57 17.07
C GLN A 116 0.19 12.64 17.82
N PHE A 117 1.01 13.22 18.70
CA PHE A 117 1.88 12.48 19.62
C PHE A 117 1.88 13.17 20.98
N GLU A 118 1.31 12.51 21.99
CA GLU A 118 1.25 13.01 23.37
C GLU A 118 2.02 12.05 24.27
N CYS A 119 2.78 12.59 25.23
CA CYS A 119 3.63 11.77 26.08
C CYS A 119 3.76 12.35 27.49
N ASN A 120 3.85 11.47 28.49
CA ASN A 120 4.31 11.78 29.83
C ASN A 120 5.49 10.85 30.22
N SER A 121 5.90 10.84 31.49
CA SER A 121 7.05 10.03 31.92
C SER A 121 6.88 8.52 31.76
N ALA A 122 5.65 8.01 31.65
CA ALA A 122 5.35 6.57 31.66
C ALA A 122 4.55 6.08 30.45
N ARG A 123 3.88 6.97 29.70
CA ARG A 123 2.96 6.59 28.62
C ARG A 123 3.00 7.58 27.47
N SER A 124 2.69 7.07 26.29
CA SER A 124 2.46 7.86 25.08
C SER A 124 1.16 7.46 24.43
N ARG A 125 0.55 8.43 23.74
CA ARG A 125 -0.58 8.25 22.83
C ARG A 125 -0.19 8.77 21.46
N VAL A 126 -0.37 7.95 20.45
CA VAL A 126 -0.03 8.28 19.06
C VAL A 126 -1.26 8.14 18.19
N THR A 127 -1.63 9.17 17.44
CA THR A 127 -2.67 9.08 16.41
C THR A 127 -2.02 8.98 15.04
N ILE A 128 -2.38 7.94 14.29
CA ILE A 128 -1.81 7.66 12.97
C ILE A 128 -2.96 7.57 11.96
N GLU A 129 -2.80 8.28 10.86
CA GLU A 129 -3.64 8.21 9.66
C GLU A 129 -2.95 7.40 8.57
N ASN A 130 -3.71 6.58 7.83
CA ASN A 130 -3.22 6.02 6.57
C ASN A 130 -3.59 6.95 5.40
N VAL A 131 -2.64 7.76 4.93
CA VAL A 131 -2.80 8.65 3.77
C VAL A 131 -2.39 7.98 2.44
N GLY A 132 -2.21 6.65 2.45
CA GLY A 132 -1.92 5.85 1.27
C GLY A 132 -3.17 5.49 0.47
N ILE A 133 -3.03 4.50 -0.42
CA ILE A 133 -4.13 3.99 -1.25
C ILE A 133 -4.57 2.58 -0.86
N ALA A 134 -3.89 1.89 0.05
CA ALA A 134 -4.29 0.59 0.57
C ALA A 134 -3.83 0.40 2.03
N PRO A 135 -4.36 -0.58 2.78
CA PRO A 135 -3.87 -0.87 4.13
C PRO A 135 -2.54 -1.63 4.10
N ILE A 136 -1.90 -1.73 5.27
CA ILE A 136 -0.89 -2.77 5.50
C ILE A 136 -1.60 -4.08 5.86
N TYR A 137 -1.20 -5.18 5.22
CA TYR A 137 -1.84 -6.50 5.38
C TYR A 137 -1.21 -7.38 6.46
N TYR A 138 -0.15 -6.89 7.09
CA TYR A 138 0.57 -7.58 8.16
C TYR A 138 0.55 -6.76 9.43
N ASP A 139 0.73 -7.45 10.56
CA ASP A 139 0.77 -6.78 11.85
C ASP A 139 1.97 -5.84 11.90
N ALA A 140 1.68 -4.55 12.07
CA ALA A 140 2.63 -3.49 12.32
C ALA A 140 2.15 -2.68 13.54
N TYR A 141 3.04 -2.43 14.48
CA TYR A 141 2.71 -1.86 15.78
C TYR A 141 3.46 -0.54 15.97
N PRO A 142 2.76 0.57 16.23
CA PRO A 142 3.39 1.75 16.79
C PRO A 142 4.09 1.38 18.09
N ALA A 143 5.34 1.80 18.25
CA ALA A 143 6.17 1.47 19.38
C ALA A 143 6.95 2.69 19.88
N VAL A 144 6.99 2.89 21.20
CA VAL A 144 7.73 4.00 21.83
C VAL A 144 8.85 3.44 22.69
N ASN A 145 10.08 3.89 22.43
CA ASN A 145 11.32 3.38 23.06
C ASN A 145 11.43 1.84 22.97
N GLY A 146 11.00 1.27 21.85
CA GLY A 146 11.04 -0.17 21.61
C GLY A 146 9.84 -0.96 22.17
N LEU A 147 8.97 -0.36 22.98
CA LEU A 147 7.76 -1.04 23.48
C LEU A 147 6.60 -0.86 22.50
N ARG A 148 6.06 -1.97 21.99
CA ARG A 148 4.90 -1.98 21.08
C ARG A 148 3.60 -1.60 21.79
N SER A 149 2.72 -0.92 21.08
CA SER A 149 1.30 -0.83 21.42
C SER A 149 0.64 -2.22 21.35
N LYS A 150 -0.53 -2.34 22.00
CA LYS A 150 -1.34 -3.58 21.98
C LYS A 150 -2.14 -3.76 20.69
N GLN A 151 -2.37 -2.68 19.96
CA GLN A 151 -3.15 -2.67 18.71
C GLN A 151 -2.22 -2.50 17.51
N THR A 152 -2.62 -3.09 16.38
CA THR A 152 -1.86 -3.03 15.14
C THR A 152 -2.48 -2.04 14.15
N LEU A 153 -1.65 -1.48 13.27
CA LEU A 153 -2.02 -0.74 12.07
C LEU A 153 -2.57 -1.63 10.94
N LYS A 154 -2.49 -2.96 11.08
CA LYS A 154 -3.02 -3.89 10.07
C LYS A 154 -4.48 -3.59 9.77
N GLY A 155 -4.77 -3.40 8.49
CA GLY A 155 -6.14 -3.12 8.04
C GLY A 155 -6.62 -1.68 8.23
N LEU A 156 -5.79 -0.76 8.76
CA LEU A 156 -6.15 0.67 8.81
C LEU A 156 -6.34 1.20 7.37
N LEU A 157 -7.57 1.54 7.00
CA LEU A 157 -7.90 1.86 5.61
C LEU A 157 -7.45 3.30 5.24
N PRO A 158 -7.31 3.60 3.93
CA PRO A 158 -7.05 4.95 3.45
C PRO A 158 -8.00 6.00 4.05
N ASN A 159 -7.43 7.11 4.52
CA ASN A 159 -8.07 8.23 5.22
C ASN A 159 -8.69 7.87 6.59
N GLU A 160 -8.47 6.66 7.10
CA GLU A 160 -8.80 6.33 8.49
C GLU A 160 -7.66 6.72 9.41
N SER A 161 -8.03 7.14 10.62
CA SER A 161 -7.12 7.45 11.71
C SER A 161 -7.43 6.58 12.92
N GLN A 162 -6.39 6.17 13.63
CA GLN A 162 -6.52 5.43 14.89
C GLN A 162 -5.52 5.93 15.92
N SER A 163 -5.94 5.99 17.18
CA SER A 163 -5.07 6.30 18.33
C SER A 163 -4.59 5.02 19.00
N PHE A 164 -3.31 5.01 19.37
CA PHE A 164 -2.61 3.89 19.97
C PHE A 164 -1.99 4.33 21.29
N ASP A 165 -2.37 3.66 22.38
CA ASP A 165 -1.73 3.85 23.68
C ASP A 165 -0.52 2.90 23.82
N VAL A 166 0.61 3.46 24.26
CA VAL A 166 1.85 2.73 24.53
C VAL A 166 2.26 2.99 25.98
N GLU A 167 2.55 1.91 26.72
CA GLU A 167 2.99 1.97 28.13
C GLU A 167 4.50 2.31 28.25
N SER A 168 4.93 3.29 27.47
CA SER A 168 6.29 3.83 27.43
C SER A 168 6.22 5.32 27.12
N GLY A 169 7.14 6.10 27.68
CA GLY A 169 7.18 7.55 27.52
C GLY A 169 8.54 8.12 27.89
N GLY A 170 8.59 9.34 28.39
CA GLY A 170 9.82 10.01 28.83
C GLY A 170 9.98 11.41 28.25
N SER A 171 11.15 12.01 28.48
CA SER A 171 11.48 13.37 28.05
C SER A 171 11.90 13.47 26.58
N ALA A 172 12.35 12.37 25.97
CA ALA A 172 12.74 12.28 24.56
C ALA A 172 12.32 10.93 23.97
N PRO A 173 11.01 10.66 23.87
CA PRO A 173 10.49 9.38 23.39
C PRO A 173 10.81 9.17 21.90
N VAL A 174 11.16 7.94 21.53
CA VAL A 174 11.43 7.56 20.14
C VAL A 174 10.28 6.70 19.62
N LEU A 175 9.54 7.23 18.65
CA LEU A 175 8.47 6.52 17.95
C LEU A 175 9.03 5.72 16.77
N THR A 176 8.64 4.46 16.67
CA THR A 176 8.88 3.57 15.53
C THR A 176 7.62 2.81 15.16
N VAL A 177 7.59 2.19 13.98
CA VAL A 177 6.56 1.21 13.61
C VAL A 177 7.26 -0.13 13.38
N GLN A 178 6.90 -1.13 14.18
CA GLN A 178 7.57 -2.43 14.20
C GLN A 178 6.70 -3.54 13.63
N SER A 179 7.29 -4.42 12.84
CA SER A 179 6.62 -5.62 12.33
C SER A 179 7.60 -6.78 12.30
N ASP A 180 7.12 -7.98 12.65
CA ASP A 180 7.92 -9.21 12.61
C ASP A 180 8.22 -9.68 11.18
N ARG A 181 7.64 -9.00 10.17
CA ARG A 181 7.88 -9.26 8.74
C ARG A 181 9.04 -8.45 8.15
N LEU A 182 9.59 -7.47 8.89
CA LEU A 182 10.72 -6.69 8.41
C LEU A 182 11.99 -7.54 8.41
N VAL A 183 12.74 -7.50 7.31
CA VAL A 183 14.09 -8.09 7.27
C VAL A 183 15.12 -7.09 7.82
N PRO A 184 16.35 -7.54 8.20
CA PRO A 184 17.35 -6.66 8.77
C PRO A 184 17.61 -5.40 7.91
N GLY A 185 17.59 -4.23 8.56
CA GLY A 185 17.80 -2.93 7.92
C GLY A 185 16.55 -2.31 7.29
N GLN A 186 15.39 -2.98 7.33
CA GLN A 186 14.12 -2.37 6.92
C GLN A 186 13.43 -1.65 8.06
N GLU A 187 12.79 -0.54 7.71
CA GLU A 187 11.99 0.27 8.62
C GLU A 187 10.67 0.65 7.94
N ILE A 188 9.59 0.67 8.71
CA ILE A 188 8.34 1.28 8.27
C ILE A 188 8.43 2.77 8.58
N GLN A 189 8.61 3.56 7.53
CA GLN A 189 8.66 5.01 7.62
C GLN A 189 7.25 5.60 7.78
N TYR A 190 7.19 6.76 8.41
CA TYR A 190 5.97 7.55 8.58
C TYR A 190 6.29 9.04 8.38
N GLU A 191 5.28 9.81 8.01
CA GLU A 191 5.33 11.26 8.02
C GLU A 191 5.02 11.77 9.42
N ALA A 192 5.81 12.71 9.92
CA ALA A 192 5.50 13.46 11.13
C ALA A 192 5.96 14.90 10.92
N ASP A 193 5.01 15.81 11.01
CA ASP A 193 5.25 17.26 11.07
C ASP A 193 4.38 17.79 12.21
N LEU A 194 4.87 17.57 13.42
CA LEU A 194 4.19 17.95 14.65
C LEU A 194 4.88 19.20 15.23
N PRO A 195 4.10 20.21 15.67
CA PRO A 195 4.63 21.43 16.27
C PRO A 195 5.26 21.21 17.66
#